data_AF-A0A4V2AAP5-F1
#
_entry.id   AF-A0A4V2AAP5-F1
#
_cell.length_a   1.000
_cell.length_b   1.000
_cell.length_c   1.000
_cell.angle_alpha   90.00
_cell.angle_beta   90.00
_cell.angle_gamma   90.00
#
_symmetry.space_group_name_H-M   'P 1'
#
loop_
_entity.id
_entity.type
_entity.pdbx_description
1 polymer ?
#
loop_
_entity_poly.entity_id
_entity_poly.type
_entity_poly.pdbx_seq_one_letter_code
_entity_poly.pdbx_strand_id
1 'polypeptide(L)'
;MNQEFLHAISDQEALEKNLIAALTRLQTTAFDTELLNANTKREEELPPEPFLGFVIGSHSLIVSATCFCEVFVDTPIASLPNAPDCLVGLSNIRGVLVPVYQLHSALEIKLPKKNTIFCIGKGDAAIGVLIDGLPVSISLSRQQRLADASCKAAALVPFIQASYLSNQIDWHLIDGNAFAAQLQSVANQIHKFSARKKNNIEAAHS
;
A
#
# COMPACT_ATOMS: atom_id res chain seq x y z
N MET A 1 -40.34 -11.22 58.30
CA MET A 1 -39.81 -10.51 57.12
C MET A 1 -38.37 -10.95 56.88
N ASN A 2 -38.02 -11.98 56.12
CA ASN A 2 -38.71 -13.16 55.58
C ASN A 2 -37.64 -14.26 55.45
N GLN A 3 -37.73 -15.32 56.26
CA GLN A 3 -36.80 -16.46 56.27
C GLN A 3 -36.89 -17.29 54.95
N GLU A 4 -38.03 -17.22 54.26
CA GLU A 4 -38.26 -17.84 52.95
C GLU A 4 -37.47 -17.18 51.81
N PHE A 5 -37.12 -15.89 51.93
CA PHE A 5 -36.36 -15.18 50.90
C PHE A 5 -34.86 -15.52 50.93
N LEU A 6 -34.32 -15.90 52.09
CA LEU A 6 -32.92 -16.33 52.25
C LEU A 6 -32.70 -17.77 51.80
N HIS A 7 -33.72 -18.65 51.91
CA HIS A 7 -33.62 -20.04 51.45
C HIS A 7 -33.60 -20.14 49.92
N ALA A 8 -34.42 -19.34 49.23
CA ALA A 8 -34.46 -19.31 47.77
C ALA A 8 -33.16 -18.80 47.11
N ILE A 9 -32.46 -17.85 47.74
CA ILE A 9 -31.16 -17.35 47.28
C ILE A 9 -30.08 -18.45 47.42
N SER A 10 -30.12 -19.22 48.53
CA SER A 10 -29.19 -20.33 48.78
C SER A 10 -29.37 -21.49 47.79
N ASP A 11 -30.60 -21.80 47.38
CA ASP A 11 -30.89 -22.87 46.41
C ASP A 11 -30.45 -22.48 44.99
N GLN A 12 -30.51 -21.20 44.64
CA GLN A 12 -30.06 -20.69 43.33
C GLN A 12 -28.52 -20.67 43.21
N GLU A 13 -27.81 -20.30 44.27
CA GLU A 13 -26.34 -20.39 44.31
C GLU A 13 -25.85 -21.84 44.25
N ALA A 14 -26.56 -22.77 44.92
CA ALA A 14 -26.25 -24.19 44.86
C ALA A 14 -26.46 -24.76 43.44
N LEU A 15 -27.51 -24.32 42.74
CA LEU A 15 -27.79 -24.71 41.36
C LEU A 15 -26.72 -24.18 40.40
N GLU A 16 -26.34 -22.92 40.50
CA GLU A 16 -25.26 -22.34 39.69
C GLU A 16 -23.93 -23.07 39.91
N LYS A 17 -23.58 -23.35 41.16
CA LYS A 17 -22.32 -24.02 41.49
C LYS A 17 -22.28 -25.46 40.97
N ASN A 18 -23.41 -26.17 41.02
CA ASN A 18 -23.54 -27.50 40.44
C ASN A 18 -23.51 -27.47 38.91
N LEU A 19 -24.13 -26.46 38.28
CA LEU A 19 -24.10 -26.27 36.83
C LEU A 19 -22.68 -25.96 36.34
N ILE A 20 -21.96 -25.05 37.00
CA ILE A 20 -20.57 -24.74 36.69
C ILE A 20 -19.72 -26.00 36.84
N ALA A 21 -19.84 -26.73 37.94
CA ALA A 21 -19.06 -27.93 38.16
C ALA A 21 -19.41 -29.07 37.19
N ALA A 22 -20.66 -29.16 36.73
CA ALA A 22 -21.08 -30.11 35.69
C ALA A 22 -20.52 -29.71 34.32
N LEU A 23 -20.60 -28.43 33.95
CA LEU A 23 -20.02 -27.88 32.72
C LEU A 23 -18.50 -28.03 32.69
N THR A 24 -17.80 -27.80 33.81
CA THR A 24 -16.36 -28.03 33.93
C THR A 24 -16.01 -29.50 33.73
N ARG A 25 -16.79 -30.44 34.29
CA ARG A 25 -16.57 -31.89 34.07
C ARG A 25 -16.84 -32.30 32.63
N LEU A 26 -17.82 -31.69 31.96
CA LEU A 26 -18.07 -31.87 30.52
C LEU A 26 -16.91 -31.33 29.68
N GLN A 27 -16.29 -30.22 30.09
CA GLN A 27 -15.09 -29.66 29.45
C GLN A 27 -13.79 -30.44 29.77
N THR A 28 -13.81 -31.32 30.77
CA THR A 28 -12.64 -32.10 31.20
C THR A 28 -12.76 -33.58 30.81
N THR A 29 -13.22 -33.85 29.60
CA THR A 29 -12.95 -35.13 28.94
C THR A 29 -11.80 -34.90 27.97
N ALA A 30 -10.74 -35.70 28.10
CA ALA A 30 -9.42 -35.53 27.47
C ALA A 30 -9.39 -35.50 25.92
N PHE A 31 -10.53 -35.35 25.25
CA PHE A 31 -10.68 -35.25 23.80
C PHE A 31 -10.58 -33.81 23.27
N ASP A 32 -10.86 -32.79 24.09
CA ASP A 32 -10.75 -31.39 23.67
C ASP A 32 -9.30 -30.90 23.68
N THR A 33 -8.42 -31.47 24.50
CA THR A 33 -7.02 -31.03 24.59
C THR A 33 -6.21 -31.34 23.33
N GLU A 34 -6.48 -32.42 22.59
CA GLU A 34 -5.81 -32.68 21.31
C GLU A 34 -6.33 -31.80 20.17
N LEU A 35 -7.63 -31.48 20.15
CA LEU A 35 -8.23 -30.58 19.16
C LEU A 35 -7.91 -29.09 19.43
N LEU A 36 -7.77 -28.69 20.70
CA LEU A 36 -7.27 -27.36 21.07
C LEU A 36 -5.75 -27.26 20.86
N ASN A 37 -4.94 -28.25 21.25
CA ASN A 37 -3.48 -28.18 21.06
C ASN A 37 -3.06 -28.30 19.59
N ALA A 38 -3.86 -28.95 18.72
CA ALA A 38 -3.68 -28.89 17.28
C ALA A 38 -4.00 -27.49 16.69
N ASN A 39 -4.81 -26.69 17.39
CA ASN A 39 -5.13 -25.31 17.03
C ASN A 39 -4.18 -24.28 17.68
N THR A 40 -3.49 -24.60 18.79
CA THR A 40 -2.52 -23.71 19.45
C THR A 40 -1.13 -23.68 18.80
N LYS A 41 -0.94 -24.38 17.66
CA LYS A 41 0.21 -24.20 16.74
C LYS A 41 -0.14 -23.48 15.44
N ARG A 42 -1.32 -22.84 15.36
CA ARG A 42 -1.53 -21.80 14.35
C ARG A 42 -1.16 -20.49 15.00
N GLU A 43 0.01 -19.96 14.64
CA GLU A 43 0.29 -18.53 14.83
C GLU A 43 -0.99 -17.78 14.42
N GLU A 44 -1.43 -16.81 15.23
CA GLU A 44 -2.51 -15.90 14.86
C GLU A 44 -2.06 -15.12 13.62
N GLU A 45 -2.23 -15.74 12.45
CA GLU A 45 -1.84 -15.16 11.17
C GLU A 45 -2.85 -14.08 10.88
N LEU A 46 -2.43 -12.82 11.08
CA LEU A 46 -3.22 -11.66 10.71
C LEU A 46 -3.73 -11.85 9.27
N PRO A 47 -5.00 -11.50 8.99
CA PRO A 47 -5.54 -11.66 7.65
C PRO A 47 -4.66 -10.92 6.63
N PRO A 48 -4.54 -11.44 5.38
CA PRO A 48 -3.80 -10.77 4.32
C PRO A 48 -4.26 -9.32 4.14
N GLU A 49 -3.31 -8.39 4.06
CA GLU A 49 -3.59 -6.97 3.89
C GLU A 49 -3.93 -6.67 2.42
N PRO A 50 -4.99 -5.88 2.14
CA PRO A 50 -5.35 -5.54 0.77
C PRO A 50 -4.53 -4.36 0.23
N PHE A 51 -4.10 -4.49 -1.02
CA PHE A 51 -3.35 -3.50 -1.77
C PHE A 51 -3.94 -3.31 -3.18
N LEU A 52 -3.63 -2.16 -3.78
CA LEU A 52 -3.79 -1.93 -5.22
C LEU A 52 -2.42 -2.05 -5.87
N GLY A 53 -2.27 -3.06 -6.73
CA GLY A 53 -1.08 -3.31 -7.54
C GLY A 53 -1.15 -2.65 -8.90
N PHE A 54 -0.05 -2.07 -9.36
CA PHE A 54 0.08 -1.46 -10.68
C PHE A 54 1.49 -1.66 -11.22
N VAL A 55 1.69 -1.39 -12.51
CA VAL A 55 2.96 -1.68 -13.19
C VAL A 55 3.48 -0.45 -13.91
N ILE A 56 4.80 -0.23 -13.80
CA ILE A 56 5.56 0.71 -14.62
C ILE A 56 6.67 -0.07 -15.34
N GLY A 57 6.55 -0.20 -16.65
CA GLY A 57 7.39 -1.07 -17.47
C GLY A 57 7.26 -2.54 -17.04
N SER A 58 8.30 -3.07 -16.40
CA SER A 58 8.31 -4.43 -15.81
C SER A 58 8.29 -4.43 -14.28
N HIS A 59 8.19 -3.25 -13.65
CA HIS A 59 8.25 -3.11 -12.20
C HIS A 59 6.85 -3.12 -11.59
N SER A 60 6.62 -4.07 -10.69
CA SER A 60 5.34 -4.24 -10.00
C SER A 60 5.36 -3.48 -8.67
N LEU A 61 4.42 -2.56 -8.53
CA LEU A 61 4.30 -1.65 -7.41
C LEU A 61 2.96 -1.86 -6.72
N ILE A 62 2.89 -1.61 -5.42
CA ILE A 62 1.64 -1.63 -4.65
C ILE A 62 1.51 -0.38 -3.79
N VAL A 63 0.27 0.02 -3.55
CA VAL A 63 -0.11 0.96 -2.48
C VAL A 63 -1.20 0.32 -1.63
N SER A 64 -1.29 0.69 -0.35
CA SER A 64 -2.36 0.19 0.52
C SER A 64 -3.73 0.48 -0.09
N ALA A 65 -4.66 -0.49 -0.04
CA ALA A 65 -6.02 -0.29 -0.55
C ALA A 65 -6.83 0.73 0.27
N THR A 66 -6.34 1.16 1.44
CA THR A 66 -6.92 2.27 2.19
C THR A 66 -6.52 3.63 1.61
N CYS A 67 -5.51 3.68 0.73
CA CYS A 67 -5.17 4.90 0.00
C CYS A 67 -6.28 5.23 -0.98
N PHE A 68 -6.57 6.53 -1.12
CA PHE A 68 -7.54 6.96 -2.10
C PHE A 68 -6.88 7.02 -3.47
N CYS A 69 -7.36 6.15 -4.35
CA CYS A 69 -6.84 6.04 -5.70
C CYS A 69 -7.97 6.07 -6.73
N GLU A 70 -7.69 6.69 -7.87
CA GLU A 70 -8.60 6.73 -9.02
C GLU A 70 -7.82 6.43 -10.31
N VAL A 71 -8.49 5.92 -11.34
CA VAL A 71 -7.85 5.58 -12.62
C VAL A 71 -8.56 6.30 -13.74
N PHE A 72 -7.78 6.98 -14.58
CA PHE A 72 -8.28 7.71 -15.73
C PHE A 72 -7.56 7.25 -16.99
N VAL A 73 -8.33 6.83 -17.99
CA VAL A 73 -7.80 6.31 -19.27
C VAL A 73 -8.06 7.35 -20.36
N ASP A 74 -7.09 7.51 -21.26
CA ASP A 74 -7.15 8.42 -22.42
C ASP A 74 -7.46 9.88 -22.04
N THR A 75 -7.09 10.27 -20.83
CA THR A 75 -7.28 11.63 -20.33
C THR A 75 -6.17 12.55 -20.84
N PRO A 76 -6.50 13.74 -21.39
CA PRO A 76 -5.51 14.68 -21.87
C PRO A 76 -4.56 15.16 -20.76
N ILE A 77 -3.30 15.36 -21.13
CA ILE A 77 -2.27 15.93 -20.25
C ILE A 77 -1.70 17.14 -20.97
N ALA A 78 -1.78 18.32 -20.34
CA ALA A 78 -1.18 19.54 -20.82
C ALA A 78 0.28 19.61 -20.36
N SER A 79 1.21 19.45 -21.30
CA SER A 79 2.65 19.54 -21.01
C SER A 79 3.06 20.93 -20.55
N LEU A 80 4.02 20.98 -19.62
CA LEU A 80 4.57 22.22 -19.09
C LEU A 80 5.93 22.51 -19.75
N PRO A 81 6.18 23.76 -20.18
CA PRO A 81 7.47 24.13 -20.75
C PRO A 81 8.57 24.07 -19.69
N ASN A 82 9.75 23.57 -20.07
CA ASN A 82 10.93 23.42 -19.20
C ASN A 82 10.68 22.56 -17.94
N ALA A 83 9.66 21.70 -17.96
CA ALA A 83 9.41 20.78 -16.87
C ALA A 83 10.54 19.73 -16.74
N PRO A 84 10.80 19.21 -15.53
CA PRO A 84 11.66 18.05 -15.35
C PRO A 84 11.09 16.85 -16.12
N ASP A 85 11.94 15.96 -16.66
CA ASP A 85 11.48 14.83 -17.48
C ASP A 85 10.45 13.94 -16.78
N CYS A 86 10.55 13.77 -15.46
CA CYS A 86 9.61 12.99 -14.68
C CYS A 86 8.22 13.63 -14.53
N LEU A 87 8.03 14.91 -14.89
CA LEU A 87 6.75 15.61 -14.87
C LEU A 87 6.21 15.72 -16.31
N VAL A 88 5.19 14.92 -16.63
CA VAL A 88 4.56 14.90 -17.95
C VAL A 88 3.77 16.18 -18.21
N GLY A 89 3.13 16.71 -17.17
CA GLY A 89 2.33 17.93 -17.24
C GLY A 89 1.22 17.97 -16.20
N LEU A 90 0.13 18.66 -16.53
CA LEU A 90 -1.07 18.77 -15.70
C LEU A 90 -2.26 18.13 -16.42
N SER A 91 -3.12 17.46 -15.66
CA SER A 91 -4.40 16.92 -16.16
C SER A 91 -5.56 17.46 -15.35
N ASN A 92 -6.68 17.75 -16.00
CA ASN A 92 -7.89 18.18 -15.32
C ASN A 92 -8.71 16.94 -14.90
N ILE A 93 -8.68 16.61 -13.61
CA ILE A 93 -9.41 15.50 -13.02
C ILE A 93 -10.53 16.07 -12.17
N ARG A 94 -11.78 15.89 -12.60
CA ARG A 94 -12.98 16.37 -11.89
C ARG A 94 -12.95 17.87 -11.57
N GLY A 95 -12.38 18.69 -12.44
CA GLY A 95 -12.26 20.14 -12.25
C GLY A 95 -11.03 20.57 -11.45
N VAL A 96 -10.21 19.62 -10.97
CA VAL A 96 -8.97 19.87 -10.23
C VAL A 96 -7.77 19.60 -11.15
N LEU A 97 -6.83 20.54 -11.20
CA LEU A 97 -5.57 20.34 -11.92
C LEU A 97 -4.65 19.44 -11.09
N VAL A 98 -4.45 18.23 -11.57
CA VAL A 98 -3.58 17.22 -10.95
C VAL A 98 -2.27 17.13 -11.72
N PRO A 99 -1.11 17.26 -11.06
CA PRO A 99 0.18 17.04 -11.70
C PRO A 99 0.37 15.57 -12.03
N VAL A 100 0.78 15.28 -13.27
CA VAL A 100 0.98 13.92 -13.77
C VAL A 100 2.46 13.65 -13.96
N TYR A 101 2.97 12.67 -13.22
CA TYR A 101 4.35 12.21 -13.25
C TYR A 101 4.50 10.91 -14.05
N GLN A 102 5.74 10.62 -14.45
CA GLN A 102 6.15 9.36 -15.04
C GLN A 102 7.51 8.95 -14.48
N LEU A 103 7.70 7.64 -14.33
CA LEU A 103 8.97 7.05 -13.89
C LEU A 103 9.69 6.30 -15.02
N HIS A 104 9.04 6.12 -16.18
CA HIS A 104 9.58 5.42 -17.35
C HIS A 104 10.93 5.95 -17.80
N SER A 105 11.11 7.28 -17.89
CA SER A 105 12.39 7.87 -18.29
C SER A 105 13.51 7.58 -17.29
N ALA A 106 13.21 7.57 -15.99
CA ALA A 106 14.20 7.24 -14.96
C ALA A 106 14.54 5.74 -14.95
N LEU A 107 13.64 4.92 -15.49
CA LEU A 107 13.80 3.48 -15.69
C LEU A 107 14.38 3.13 -17.07
N GLU A 108 14.62 4.13 -17.93
CA GLU A 108 15.05 3.96 -19.32
C GLU A 108 14.07 3.12 -20.18
N ILE A 109 12.77 3.22 -19.87
CA ILE A 109 11.68 2.53 -20.55
C ILE A 109 10.85 3.55 -21.35
N LYS A 110 10.26 3.11 -22.45
CA LYS A 110 9.35 3.96 -23.25
C LYS A 110 8.04 4.18 -22.51
N LEU A 111 7.45 5.36 -22.70
CA LEU A 111 6.10 5.66 -22.23
C LEU A 111 5.07 4.71 -22.88
N PRO A 112 3.98 4.38 -22.16
CA PRO A 112 2.89 3.59 -22.72
C PRO A 112 2.19 4.36 -23.85
N LYS A 113 1.67 3.63 -24.84
CA LYS A 113 0.94 4.25 -25.98
C LYS A 113 -0.38 4.88 -25.55
N LYS A 114 -1.01 4.33 -24.51
CA LYS A 114 -2.24 4.85 -23.92
C LYS A 114 -1.91 5.52 -22.60
N ASN A 115 -2.47 6.71 -22.40
CA ASN A 115 -2.33 7.43 -21.15
C ASN A 115 -3.29 6.83 -20.12
N THR A 116 -2.78 5.94 -19.27
CA THR A 116 -3.48 5.49 -18.06
C THR A 116 -2.86 6.23 -16.88
N ILE A 117 -3.62 7.15 -16.30
CA ILE A 117 -3.23 7.94 -15.14
C ILE A 117 -3.79 7.26 -13.89
N PHE A 118 -2.90 6.80 -13.02
CA PHE A 118 -3.24 6.36 -11.68
C PHE A 118 -3.09 7.53 -10.72
N CYS A 119 -4.23 8.08 -10.30
CA CYS A 119 -4.30 9.17 -9.36
C CYS A 119 -4.22 8.62 -7.94
N ILE A 120 -3.32 9.14 -7.11
CA ILE A 120 -3.11 8.74 -5.73
C ILE A 120 -3.22 9.98 -4.84
N GLY A 121 -3.97 9.89 -3.75
CA GLY A 121 -4.19 10.98 -2.80
C GLY A 121 -5.46 11.79 -3.08
N LYS A 122 -5.74 12.79 -2.24
CA LYS A 122 -6.95 13.64 -2.31
C LYS A 122 -6.59 15.12 -2.30
N GLY A 123 -7.44 15.93 -2.95
CA GLY A 123 -7.32 17.39 -2.94
C GLY A 123 -5.96 17.85 -3.47
N ASP A 124 -5.33 18.79 -2.77
CA ASP A 124 -4.06 19.41 -3.19
C ASP A 124 -2.86 18.46 -3.12
N ALA A 125 -3.00 17.33 -2.42
CA ALA A 125 -1.97 16.29 -2.34
C ALA A 125 -2.12 15.23 -3.43
N ALA A 126 -3.17 15.29 -4.25
CA ALA A 126 -3.39 14.32 -5.31
C ALA A 126 -2.34 14.45 -6.42
N ILE A 127 -1.80 13.32 -6.84
CA ILE A 127 -0.86 13.22 -7.95
C ILE A 127 -1.34 12.15 -8.94
N GLY A 128 -1.10 12.36 -10.22
CA GLY A 128 -1.23 11.33 -11.23
C GLY A 128 0.11 10.69 -11.52
N VAL A 129 0.13 9.38 -11.73
CA VAL A 129 1.31 8.67 -12.26
C VAL A 129 0.89 7.88 -13.49
N LEU A 130 1.65 8.00 -14.58
CA LEU A 130 1.45 7.17 -15.76
C LEU A 130 1.83 5.72 -15.45
N ILE A 131 0.92 4.79 -15.76
CA ILE A 131 1.10 3.35 -15.56
C ILE A 131 0.80 2.56 -16.84
N ASP A 132 1.34 1.35 -16.96
CA ASP A 132 1.30 0.55 -18.19
C ASP A 132 0.03 -0.30 -18.35
N GLY A 133 -0.79 -0.40 -17.30
CA GLY A 133 -2.02 -1.18 -17.29
C GLY A 133 -2.98 -0.70 -16.24
N LEU A 134 -4.16 -1.32 -16.14
CA LEU A 134 -5.09 -1.01 -15.05
C LEU A 134 -4.57 -1.59 -13.73
N PRO A 135 -4.74 -0.90 -12.60
CA PRO A 135 -4.44 -1.47 -11.30
C PRO A 135 -5.30 -2.69 -11.00
N VAL A 136 -4.76 -3.60 -10.20
CA VAL A 136 -5.40 -4.83 -9.76
C VAL A 136 -5.46 -4.87 -8.25
N SER A 137 -6.51 -5.48 -7.69
CA SER A 137 -6.56 -5.75 -6.26
C SER A 137 -5.70 -6.97 -5.94
N ILE A 138 -4.85 -6.87 -4.92
CA ILE A 138 -4.01 -7.96 -4.44
C ILE A 138 -4.01 -7.98 -2.92
N SER A 139 -4.11 -9.17 -2.33
CA SER A 139 -4.00 -9.35 -0.88
C SER A 139 -2.69 -10.06 -0.56
N LEU A 140 -1.89 -9.50 0.35
CA LEU A 140 -0.57 -10.00 0.70
C LEU A 140 -0.46 -10.22 2.22
N SER A 141 0.03 -11.40 2.62
CA SER A 141 0.27 -11.70 4.03
C SER A 141 1.66 -11.25 4.47
N ARG A 142 1.86 -11.20 5.79
CA ARG A 142 3.17 -10.87 6.38
C ARG A 142 4.25 -11.89 5.99
N GLN A 143 3.89 -13.15 5.80
CA GLN A 143 4.83 -14.21 5.39
C GLN A 143 5.39 -13.98 3.98
N GLN A 144 4.65 -13.28 3.13
CA GLN A 144 5.08 -12.93 1.78
C GLN A 144 6.02 -11.72 1.77
N ARG A 145 6.16 -10.98 2.88
CA ARG A 145 7.05 -9.84 2.97
C ARG A 145 8.50 -10.29 2.94
N LEU A 146 9.28 -9.70 2.04
CA LEU A 146 10.71 -9.94 1.94
C LEU A 146 11.44 -9.23 3.09
N ALA A 147 12.51 -9.87 3.59
CA ALA A 147 13.36 -9.30 4.63
C ALA A 147 14.16 -8.08 4.15
N ASP A 148 14.49 -8.04 2.86
CA ASP A 148 15.14 -6.94 2.19
C ASP A 148 14.17 -6.32 1.17
N ALA A 149 14.11 -4.99 1.15
CA ALA A 149 13.33 -4.22 0.19
C ALA A 149 14.08 -4.01 -1.14
N SER A 150 15.14 -4.78 -1.41
CA SER A 150 16.00 -4.63 -2.59
C SER A 150 15.20 -4.58 -3.89
N CYS A 151 15.17 -3.39 -4.48
CA CYS A 151 14.65 -3.16 -5.80
C CYS A 151 15.82 -2.97 -6.76
N LYS A 152 15.83 -3.76 -7.84
CA LYS A 152 16.89 -3.72 -8.84
C LYS A 152 16.93 -2.38 -9.59
N ALA A 153 15.80 -1.66 -9.62
CA ALA A 153 15.71 -0.34 -10.25
C ALA A 153 16.07 0.76 -9.23
N ALA A 154 17.28 1.29 -9.35
CA ALA A 154 17.78 2.38 -8.49
C ALA A 154 16.84 3.60 -8.45
N ALA A 155 16.16 3.92 -9.56
CA ALA A 155 15.20 5.01 -9.63
C ALA A 155 13.96 4.80 -8.73
N LEU A 156 13.61 3.56 -8.38
CA LEU A 156 12.45 3.26 -7.53
C LEU A 156 12.79 3.18 -6.06
N VAL A 157 14.05 2.86 -5.71
CA VAL A 157 14.52 2.70 -4.33
C VAL A 157 14.06 3.80 -3.37
N PRO A 158 14.07 5.11 -3.74
CA PRO A 158 13.63 6.18 -2.82
C PRO A 158 12.14 6.10 -2.41
N PHE A 159 11.31 5.41 -3.18
CA PHE A 159 9.87 5.31 -2.96
C PHE A 159 9.45 4.04 -2.22
N ILE A 160 10.35 3.06 -2.08
CA ILE A 160 10.02 1.71 -1.62
C ILE A 160 10.11 1.62 -0.10
N GLN A 161 8.99 1.27 0.53
CA GLN A 161 8.90 1.04 1.97
C GLN A 161 9.14 -0.42 2.36
N ALA A 162 8.68 -1.34 1.51
CA ALA A 162 8.76 -2.78 1.72
C ALA A 162 8.63 -3.50 0.39
N SER A 163 9.03 -4.77 0.36
CA SER A 163 8.82 -5.64 -0.79
C SER A 163 8.13 -6.93 -0.35
N TYR A 164 7.33 -7.50 -1.24
CA TYR A 164 6.62 -8.75 -1.05
C TYR A 164 6.85 -9.67 -2.25
N LEU A 165 6.90 -10.97 -2.03
CA LEU A 165 6.98 -11.98 -3.09
C LEU A 165 5.66 -12.75 -3.15
N SER A 166 4.98 -12.66 -4.28
CA SER A 166 3.74 -13.39 -4.53
C SER A 166 3.70 -13.85 -5.97
N ASN A 167 3.41 -15.14 -6.20
CA ASN A 167 3.36 -15.73 -7.54
C ASN A 167 4.62 -15.45 -8.38
N GLN A 168 5.81 -15.53 -7.76
CA GLN A 168 7.10 -15.24 -8.40
C GLN A 168 7.29 -13.78 -8.87
N ILE A 169 6.43 -12.87 -8.40
CA ILE A 169 6.51 -11.43 -8.68
C ILE A 169 6.92 -10.69 -7.41
N ASP A 170 7.96 -9.86 -7.54
CA ASP A 170 8.37 -8.89 -6.52
C ASP A 170 7.44 -7.68 -6.60
N TRP A 171 6.65 -7.47 -5.54
CA TRP A 171 5.76 -6.33 -5.37
C TRP A 171 6.38 -5.33 -4.41
N HIS A 172 6.58 -4.10 -4.84
CA HIS A 172 7.20 -3.05 -4.02
C HIS A 172 6.16 -2.07 -3.48
N LEU A 173 6.08 -1.96 -2.16
CA LEU A 173 5.16 -1.07 -1.46
C LEU A 173 5.64 0.37 -1.50
N ILE A 174 4.76 1.26 -1.93
CA ILE A 174 4.92 2.71 -1.92
C ILE A 174 3.97 3.31 -0.89
N ASP A 175 4.44 4.34 -0.18
CA ASP A 175 3.60 5.16 0.67
C ASP A 175 2.70 6.08 -0.15
N GLY A 176 1.43 5.75 -0.30
CA GLY A 176 0.50 6.62 -1.04
C GLY A 176 0.42 8.06 -0.49
N ASN A 177 0.68 8.27 0.81
CA ASN A 177 0.63 9.61 1.42
C ASN A 177 1.93 10.39 1.22
N ALA A 178 3.09 9.72 1.21
CA ALA A 178 4.38 10.38 1.01
C ALA A 178 4.80 10.48 -0.47
N PHE A 179 4.18 9.69 -1.35
CA PHE A 179 4.63 9.55 -2.74
C PHE A 179 4.64 10.87 -3.51
N ALA A 180 3.64 11.72 -3.29
CA ALA A 180 3.56 13.05 -3.88
C ALA A 180 4.78 13.92 -3.53
N ALA A 181 5.09 14.03 -2.24
CA ALA A 181 6.23 14.81 -1.76
C ALA A 181 7.56 14.22 -2.23
N GLN A 182 7.67 12.88 -2.27
CA GLN A 182 8.87 12.20 -2.76
C GLN A 182 9.10 12.46 -4.26
N LEU A 183 8.07 12.37 -5.09
CA LEU A 183 8.16 12.66 -6.52
C LEU A 183 8.52 14.12 -6.79
N GLN A 184 7.93 15.06 -6.06
CA GLN A 184 8.30 16.47 -6.14
C GLN A 184 9.76 16.72 -5.74
N SER A 185 10.24 16.05 -4.68
CA SER A 185 11.63 16.15 -4.24
C SER A 185 12.59 15.67 -5.33
N VAL A 186 12.32 14.50 -5.94
CA VAL A 186 13.11 13.94 -7.04
C VAL A 186 13.09 14.87 -8.26
N ALA A 187 11.91 15.37 -8.65
CA ALA A 187 11.76 16.32 -9.76
C ALA A 187 12.61 17.58 -9.56
N ASN A 188 12.61 18.13 -8.34
CA ASN A 188 13.37 19.32 -7.99
C ASN A 188 14.89 19.07 -7.98
N GLN A 189 15.35 17.90 -7.55
CA GLN A 189 16.77 17.54 -7.56
C GLN A 189 17.31 17.44 -9.00
N ILE A 190 16.56 16.79 -9.88
CA ILE A 190 16.92 16.64 -11.30
C ILE A 190 16.96 18.00 -12.00
N HIS A 191 15.94 18.85 -11.76
CA HIS A 191 15.88 20.16 -12.40
C HIS A 191 17.03 21.09 -12.01
N LYS A 192 17.38 21.14 -10.70
CA LYS A 192 18.52 21.93 -10.22
C LYS A 192 19.85 21.47 -10.81
N PHE A 193 19.99 20.17 -11.06
CA PHE A 193 21.19 19.60 -11.67
C PHE A 193 21.32 20.01 -13.15
N SER A 194 20.25 19.88 -13.93
CA SER A 194 20.22 20.28 -15.34
C SER A 194 20.45 21.79 -15.54
N ALA A 195 19.89 22.63 -14.66
CA ALA A 195 20.09 24.08 -14.70
C ALA A 195 21.55 24.49 -14.39
N ARG A 196 22.20 23.85 -13.41
CA ARG A 196 23.62 24.10 -13.10
C ARG A 196 24.57 23.69 -14.22
N LYS A 197 24.31 22.56 -14.88
CA LYS A 197 25.14 22.08 -16.00
C LYS A 197 25.11 23.04 -17.20
N LYS A 198 23.93 23.61 -17.51
CA LYS A 198 23.78 24.59 -18.60
C LYS A 198 24.57 25.88 -18.33
N ASN A 199 24.47 26.43 -17.12
CA ASN A 199 25.18 27.64 -16.73
C ASN A 199 26.71 27.48 -16.72
N ASN A 200 27.23 26.30 -16.35
CA ASN A 200 28.68 26.03 -16.38
C ASN A 200 29.25 25.88 -17.80
N ILE A 201 28.45 25.45 -18.78
CA ILE A 201 28.90 25.34 -20.17
C ILE A 201 28.96 26.73 -20.81
N GLU A 202 27.97 27.59 -20.54
CA GLU A 202 27.94 28.97 -21.05
C GLU A 202 29.07 29.84 -20.44
N ALA A 203 29.41 29.63 -19.17
CA ALA A 203 30.52 30.32 -18.52
C ALA A 203 31.92 29.85 -18.98
N ALA A 204 32.05 28.65 -19.54
CA ALA A 204 33.32 28.10 -20.02
C ALA A 204 33.62 28.45 -21.50
N HIS A 205 32.71 29.14 -22.18
CA HIS A 205 32.86 29.61 -23.57
C HIS A 205 32.83 31.15 -23.67
N SER A 206 32.96 31.84 -22.53
CA SER A 206 33.17 33.29 -22.42
C SER A 206 34.57 33.57 -21.91
#